data_AF-A0A924SRA5-F1
#
_entry.id   AF-A0A924SRA5-F1
#
_cell.length_a   1.000
_cell.length_b   1.000
_cell.length_c   1.000
_cell.angle_alpha   90.00
_cell.angle_beta   90.00
_cell.angle_gamma   90.00
#
_symmetry.space_group_name_H-M   'P 1'
#
loop_
_entity.id
_entity.type
_entity.pdbx_description
1 polymer ?
#
loop_
_entity_poly.entity_id
_entity_poly.type
_entity_poly.pdbx_seq_one_letter_code
_entity_poly.pdbx_strand_id
1 'polypeptide(L)'
;MNSTRFIFKGLHKNLLFVIFPDEEVRLRAVLQQYFGSHKILVSGTLAGDELGSPVDIEKLNQLVSRTKALVVTSKSITQSEIIQIIYRAHLDGKRVLDFEGALLEIDPVVSSDPSEMIRNLAQKGTFQDPSLRLYSAVKYAVEPVLAFFMLILLSPVFLLVSLLVKLTSEGPIFYRQTRVGLKSRPFEIVKFRSMRTDAEKNGPVWASAAADDSRLSPVGALLRATHLDELPQLLNVARGELSFIGPRPERPVFVEQLEKEIPMFSLRTLVKPGITGWAQVRQGYANSTADSRRKLEFDLFYLMKRSPWLDATIVFNTTSVMLSGGTEGRKRRIQQAVRRKGLEKMRSGEIASA
;
A
#
# COMPACT_ATOMS: atom_id res chain seq x y z
N MET A 1 -15.90 6.88 -3.95
CA MET A 1 -15.39 7.32 -2.62
C MET A 1 -14.08 6.61 -2.40
N ASN A 2 -12.99 7.14 -2.97
CA ASN A 2 -11.70 6.47 -3.00
C ASN A 2 -11.24 5.99 -1.62
N SER A 3 -10.68 4.78 -1.60
CA SER A 3 -10.25 3.99 -0.45
C SER A 3 -9.07 4.61 0.33
N THR A 4 -8.62 5.81 -0.03
CA THR A 4 -7.73 6.67 0.77
C THR A 4 -8.38 7.13 2.08
N ARG A 5 -9.72 7.01 2.23
CA ARG A 5 -10.45 7.43 3.44
C ARG A 5 -10.15 6.67 4.74
N PHE A 6 -9.54 5.49 4.70
CA PHE A 6 -9.40 4.68 5.94
C PHE A 6 -8.29 5.20 6.88
N ILE A 7 -7.24 5.83 6.36
CA ILE A 7 -6.24 6.52 7.19
C ILE A 7 -6.76 7.92 7.59
N PHE A 8 -7.66 8.49 6.78
CA PHE A 8 -8.26 9.82 6.98
C PHE A 8 -9.50 9.88 7.89
N LYS A 9 -9.89 8.76 8.53
CA LYS A 9 -11.04 8.71 9.43
C LYS A 9 -10.70 9.40 10.77
N GLY A 10 -10.64 10.74 10.73
CA GLY A 10 -10.39 11.59 11.90
C GLY A 10 -9.66 12.90 11.60
N LEU A 11 -8.85 12.93 10.53
CA LEU A 11 -7.97 14.06 10.15
C LEU A 11 -8.62 15.13 9.26
N HIS A 12 -9.76 14.84 8.63
CA HIS A 12 -10.48 15.79 7.78
C HIS A 12 -11.13 16.96 8.55
N LYS A 13 -10.94 17.03 9.88
CA LYS A 13 -11.44 18.11 10.72
C LYS A 13 -10.27 18.75 11.46
N ASN A 14 -9.92 19.97 11.05
CA ASN A 14 -8.97 20.90 11.66
C ASN A 14 -7.50 20.45 11.58
N LEU A 15 -6.92 20.56 10.39
CA LEU A 15 -5.48 20.45 10.12
C LEU A 15 -4.86 21.85 10.08
N LEU A 16 -3.71 22.05 10.73
CA LEU A 16 -2.92 23.27 10.57
C LEU A 16 -1.63 22.96 9.82
N PHE A 17 -1.36 23.75 8.79
CA PHE A 17 -0.16 23.63 7.97
C PHE A 17 0.79 24.79 8.27
N VAL A 18 2.03 24.48 8.62
CA VAL A 18 3.13 25.44 8.75
C VAL A 18 4.14 25.09 7.66
N ILE A 19 4.04 25.74 6.50
CA ILE A 19 4.70 25.34 5.24
C ILE A 19 5.20 26.58 4.48
N PHE A 20 6.32 26.47 3.77
CA PHE A 20 6.76 27.45 2.76
C PHE A 20 5.87 27.45 1.50
N PRO A 21 5.85 28.56 0.72
CA PRO A 21 4.95 28.73 -0.43
C PRO A 21 5.06 27.64 -1.53
N ASP A 22 6.25 27.12 -1.79
CA ASP A 22 6.55 26.13 -2.82
C ASP A 22 5.95 24.74 -2.50
N GLU A 23 6.07 24.32 -1.24
CA GLU A 23 5.51 23.05 -0.74
C GLU A 23 3.99 23.13 -0.53
N GLU A 24 3.45 24.32 -0.25
CA GLU A 24 2.01 24.57 -0.11
C GLU A 24 1.27 24.28 -1.40
N VAL A 25 1.78 24.78 -2.53
CA VAL A 25 1.19 24.57 -3.87
C VAL A 25 1.12 23.07 -4.17
N ARG A 26 2.21 22.33 -3.91
CA ARG A 26 2.28 20.88 -4.13
C ARG A 26 1.25 20.15 -3.27
N LEU A 27 1.14 20.49 -2.00
CA LEU A 27 0.21 19.84 -1.09
C LEU A 27 -1.25 20.16 -1.40
N ARG A 28 -1.58 21.42 -1.72
CA ARG A 28 -2.92 21.83 -2.14
C ARG A 28 -3.36 21.07 -3.39
N ALA A 29 -2.47 20.88 -4.36
CA ALA A 29 -2.77 20.08 -5.55
C ALA A 29 -3.13 18.63 -5.20
N VAL A 30 -2.35 17.97 -4.33
CA VAL A 30 -2.61 16.59 -3.87
C VAL A 30 -3.93 16.50 -3.10
N LEU A 31 -4.14 17.44 -2.17
CA LEU A 31 -5.34 17.52 -1.35
C LEU A 31 -6.61 17.76 -2.19
N GLN A 32 -6.55 18.64 -3.17
CA GLN A 32 -7.64 18.95 -4.09
C GLN A 32 -8.00 17.74 -4.97
N GLN A 33 -6.99 17.01 -5.46
CA GLN A 33 -7.18 15.79 -6.24
C GLN A 33 -7.95 14.70 -5.46
N TYR A 34 -7.68 14.56 -4.16
CA TYR A 34 -8.24 13.46 -3.35
C TYR A 34 -9.56 13.76 -2.66
N PHE A 35 -9.74 14.99 -2.17
CA PHE A 35 -10.88 15.33 -1.33
C PHE A 35 -11.86 16.29 -2.02
N GLY A 36 -11.48 16.88 -3.16
CA GLY A 36 -12.18 18.01 -3.77
C GLY A 36 -12.04 19.28 -2.91
N SER A 37 -12.35 20.45 -3.48
CA SER A 37 -12.12 21.77 -2.86
C SER A 37 -12.87 22.01 -1.53
N HIS A 38 -13.80 21.14 -1.15
CA HIS A 38 -14.81 21.40 -0.13
C HIS A 38 -14.71 20.51 1.13
N LYS A 39 -13.68 19.65 1.27
CA LYS A 39 -13.65 18.63 2.35
C LYS A 39 -12.44 18.65 3.28
N ILE A 40 -11.51 19.57 3.09
CA ILE A 40 -10.38 19.72 3.99
C ILE A 40 -10.53 21.07 4.67
N LEU A 41 -10.81 21.03 5.98
CA LEU A 41 -10.70 22.20 6.83
C LEU A 41 -9.21 22.40 7.15
N VAL A 42 -8.54 23.11 6.24
CA VAL A 42 -7.27 23.77 6.54
C VAL A 42 -7.62 24.92 7.47
N SER A 43 -7.23 24.84 8.74
CA SER A 43 -7.44 25.92 9.70
C SER A 43 -6.56 27.14 9.40
N GLY A 44 -5.50 26.96 8.59
CA GLY A 44 -4.64 28.00 8.04
C GLY A 44 -3.43 27.37 7.34
N THR A 45 -2.83 28.11 6.39
CA THR A 45 -1.42 27.94 6.03
C THR A 45 -0.67 29.13 6.59
N LEU A 46 0.54 28.92 7.08
CA LEU A 46 1.43 29.99 7.51
C LEU A 46 2.70 29.88 6.69
N ALA A 47 2.77 30.68 5.63
CA ALA A 47 3.97 30.86 4.83
C ALA A 47 4.97 31.76 5.57
N GLY A 48 6.27 31.57 5.34
CA GLY A 48 7.32 32.41 5.93
C GLY A 48 7.07 33.92 5.78
N ASP A 49 6.41 34.33 4.69
CA ASP A 49 6.05 35.73 4.41
C ASP A 49 4.74 36.17 5.09
N GLU A 50 3.80 35.24 5.38
CA GLU A 50 2.51 35.52 6.03
C GLU A 50 2.57 35.46 7.57
N LEU A 51 3.65 34.90 8.13
CA LEU A 51 3.92 34.88 9.56
C LEU A 51 4.33 36.26 10.11
N GLY A 52 4.69 37.19 9.24
CA GLY A 52 5.38 38.41 9.62
C GLY A 52 6.82 38.13 10.04
N SER A 53 7.70 39.10 9.86
CA SER A 53 9.01 39.11 10.51
C SER A 53 8.95 40.11 11.66
N PRO A 54 8.97 39.66 12.94
CA PRO A 54 9.00 38.27 13.42
C PRO A 54 7.62 37.57 13.44
N VAL A 55 7.65 36.23 13.51
CA VAL A 55 6.49 35.33 13.54
C VAL A 55 5.46 35.72 14.63
N ASP A 56 4.20 35.92 14.27
CA ASP A 56 3.10 36.11 15.24
C ASP A 56 2.74 34.80 15.97
N ILE A 57 3.39 34.60 17.12
CA ILE A 57 3.24 33.42 17.98
C ILE A 57 1.83 33.32 18.58
N GLU A 58 1.15 34.43 18.84
CA GLU A 58 -0.16 34.44 19.49
C GLU A 58 -1.23 33.89 18.55
N LYS A 59 -1.24 34.36 17.30
CA LYS A 59 -2.09 33.83 16.24
C LYS A 59 -1.83 32.34 15.98
N LEU A 60 -0.56 31.93 16.01
CA LEU A 60 -0.19 30.53 15.77
C LEU A 60 -0.64 29.60 16.90
N ASN A 61 -0.52 30.02 18.16
CA ASN A 61 -1.03 29.27 19.31
C ASN A 61 -2.56 29.12 19.27
N GLN A 62 -3.29 30.17 18.89
CA GLN A 62 -4.74 30.09 18.71
C GLN A 62 -5.13 29.06 17.64
N LEU A 63 -4.43 29.03 16.51
CA LEU A 63 -4.67 28.05 15.44
C LEU A 63 -4.34 26.63 15.90
N VAL A 64 -3.19 26.42 16.54
CA VAL A 64 -2.76 25.11 17.06
C VAL A 64 -3.72 24.59 18.13
N SER A 65 -4.32 25.46 18.95
CA SER A 65 -5.32 25.05 19.96
C SER A 65 -6.59 24.45 19.34
N ARG A 66 -6.94 24.85 18.11
CA ARG A 66 -8.17 24.44 17.41
C ARG A 66 -7.97 23.23 16.51
N THR A 67 -6.73 22.77 16.32
CA THR A 67 -6.38 21.68 15.41
C THR A 67 -6.01 20.40 16.13
N LYS A 68 -6.26 19.27 15.46
CA LYS A 68 -5.95 17.93 15.98
C LYS A 68 -4.60 17.41 15.51
N ALA A 69 -4.14 17.94 14.39
CA ALA A 69 -2.88 17.57 13.78
C ALA A 69 -2.19 18.81 13.19
N LEU A 70 -0.88 18.84 13.37
CA LEU A 70 0.02 19.86 12.91
C LEU A 70 0.95 19.23 11.86
N VAL A 71 1.06 19.87 10.71
CA VAL A 71 1.99 19.45 9.66
C VAL A 71 3.06 20.52 9.52
N VAL A 72 4.32 20.12 9.68
CA VAL A 72 5.47 21.03 9.74
C VAL A 72 6.53 20.64 8.72
N THR A 73 7.13 21.62 8.06
CA THR A 73 8.17 21.37 7.06
C THR A 73 9.56 21.40 7.67
N SER A 74 10.48 20.61 7.11
CA SER A 74 11.86 20.46 7.62
C SER A 74 12.65 21.79 7.66
N LYS A 75 12.37 22.70 6.71
CA LYS A 75 12.96 24.06 6.68
C LYS A 75 12.39 24.99 7.77
N SER A 76 11.22 24.69 8.33
CA SER A 76 10.58 25.48 9.39
C SER A 76 11.07 25.09 10.79
N ILE A 77 11.64 23.89 10.93
CA ILE A 77 12.12 23.35 12.21
C ILE A 77 13.37 24.10 12.73
N THR A 78 14.02 24.93 11.93
CA THR A 78 15.20 25.70 12.36
C THR A 78 14.85 26.97 13.15
N GLN A 79 13.59 27.40 13.16
CA GLN A 79 13.16 28.57 13.93
C GLN A 79 12.79 28.17 15.36
N SER A 80 13.45 28.75 16.35
CA SER A 80 13.27 28.46 17.78
C SER A 80 11.81 28.55 18.22
N GLU A 81 11.05 29.49 17.66
CA GLU A 81 9.64 29.74 17.92
C GLU A 81 8.77 28.57 17.44
N ILE A 82 9.04 28.04 16.25
CA ILE A 82 8.32 26.91 15.66
C ILE A 82 8.66 25.61 16.42
N ILE A 83 9.91 25.43 16.84
CA ILE A 83 10.33 24.28 17.67
C ILE A 83 9.53 24.23 18.98
N GLN A 84 9.39 25.37 19.67
CA GLN A 84 8.63 25.43 20.92
C GLN A 84 7.16 25.05 20.72
N ILE A 85 6.58 25.43 19.58
CA ILE A 85 5.20 25.13 19.24
C ILE A 85 5.02 23.65 18.89
N ILE A 86 5.95 23.06 18.13
CA ILE A 86 6.00 21.62 17.88
C ILE A 86 6.02 20.85 19.19
N TYR A 87 6.89 21.27 20.12
CA TYR A 87 7.07 20.62 21.40
C TYR A 87 5.78 20.69 22.24
N ARG A 88 5.16 21.87 22.34
CA ARG A 88 3.87 22.04 23.04
C ARG A 88 2.75 21.23 22.39
N ALA A 89 2.65 21.23 21.07
CA ALA A 89 1.66 20.44 20.36
C ALA A 89 1.83 18.93 20.66
N HIS A 90 3.07 18.45 20.77
CA HIS A 90 3.34 17.08 21.16
C HIS A 90 2.91 16.78 22.61
N LEU A 91 3.18 17.70 23.55
CA LEU A 91 2.73 17.59 24.94
C LEU A 91 1.20 17.61 25.09
N ASP A 92 0.50 18.37 24.24
CA ASP A 92 -0.96 18.40 24.17
C ASP A 92 -1.57 17.12 23.54
N GLY A 93 -0.74 16.15 23.16
CA GLY A 93 -1.18 14.91 22.50
C GLY A 93 -1.62 15.11 21.04
N LYS A 94 -1.27 16.24 20.42
CA LYS A 94 -1.58 16.49 18.99
C LYS A 94 -0.63 15.69 18.10
N ARG A 95 -1.14 15.27 16.95
CA ARG A 95 -0.33 14.58 15.95
C ARG A 95 0.53 15.59 15.21
N VAL A 96 1.83 15.58 15.44
CA VAL A 96 2.79 16.38 14.67
C VAL A 96 3.40 15.50 13.58
N LEU A 97 3.26 15.92 12.33
CA LEU A 97 3.77 15.21 11.16
C LEU A 97 4.71 16.14 10.39
N ASP A 98 5.75 15.58 9.79
CA ASP A 98 6.50 16.30 8.77
C ASP A 98 5.72 16.32 7.43
N PHE A 99 6.12 17.18 6.50
CA PHE A 99 5.50 17.29 5.16
C PHE A 99 5.35 15.92 4.48
N GLU A 100 6.44 15.15 4.49
CA GLU A 100 6.47 13.79 3.96
C GLU A 100 5.50 12.89 4.74
N GLY A 101 5.53 12.86 6.07
CA GLY A 101 4.59 12.10 6.89
C GLY A 101 3.13 12.42 6.61
N ALA A 102 2.80 13.69 6.40
CA ALA A 102 1.45 14.12 6.04
C ALA A 102 1.04 13.64 4.64
N LEU A 103 1.91 13.78 3.64
CA LEU A 103 1.68 13.24 2.31
C LEU A 103 1.49 11.71 2.34
N LEU A 104 2.30 11.02 3.15
CA LEU A 104 2.22 9.57 3.33
C LEU A 104 0.89 9.10 3.93
N GLU A 105 0.25 9.94 4.73
CA GLU A 105 -1.09 9.68 5.27
C GLU A 105 -2.23 10.01 4.29
N ILE A 106 -2.02 10.98 3.40
CA ILE A 106 -2.98 11.41 2.37
C ILE A 106 -3.00 10.42 1.21
N ASP A 107 -1.85 10.22 0.60
CA ASP A 107 -1.58 9.18 -0.36
C ASP A 107 -0.07 8.93 -0.44
N PRO A 108 0.42 7.76 0.01
CA PRO A 108 1.84 7.49 0.11
C PRO A 108 2.66 7.52 -1.16
N VAL A 109 2.01 7.76 -2.31
CA VAL A 109 2.56 7.49 -3.63
C VAL A 109 2.16 8.54 -4.69
N VAL A 110 1.23 9.48 -4.44
CA VAL A 110 0.84 10.47 -5.48
C VAL A 110 1.91 11.53 -5.77
N SER A 111 2.79 11.85 -4.83
CA SER A 111 3.65 13.02 -4.98
C SER A 111 5.06 12.75 -5.50
N SER A 112 5.58 11.53 -5.41
CA SER A 112 7.01 11.27 -5.61
C SER A 112 7.25 10.43 -6.86
N ASP A 113 7.92 11.01 -7.85
CA ASP A 113 8.49 10.25 -8.97
C ASP A 113 9.35 9.10 -8.41
N PRO A 114 9.30 7.87 -8.96
CA PRO A 114 10.16 6.78 -8.51
C PRO A 114 11.62 7.22 -8.34
N SER A 115 12.15 8.07 -9.22
CA SER A 115 13.52 8.59 -9.13
C SER A 115 13.77 9.42 -7.86
N GLU A 116 12.78 10.20 -7.39
CA GLU A 116 12.84 10.95 -6.14
C GLU A 116 12.83 10.01 -4.92
N MET A 117 11.97 8.99 -4.93
CA MET A 117 11.95 7.96 -3.87
C MET A 117 13.28 7.18 -3.80
N ILE A 118 13.86 6.87 -4.96
CA ILE A 118 15.15 6.19 -5.07
C ILE A 118 16.28 7.07 -4.52
N ARG A 119 16.28 8.36 -4.87
CA ARG A 119 17.22 9.34 -4.31
C ARG A 119 17.11 9.39 -2.78
N ASN A 120 15.89 9.41 -2.26
CA ASN A 120 15.65 9.37 -0.82
C ASN A 120 16.14 8.07 -0.17
N LEU A 121 15.91 6.91 -0.80
CA LEU A 121 16.43 5.62 -0.33
C LEU A 121 17.97 5.61 -0.26
N ALA A 122 18.63 6.18 -1.26
CA ALA A 122 20.08 6.28 -1.31
C ALA A 122 20.65 7.27 -0.28
N GLN A 123 20.03 8.44 -0.12
CA GLN A 123 20.54 9.53 0.73
C GLN A 123 20.21 9.34 2.22
N LYS A 124 19.00 8.88 2.57
CA LYS A 124 18.56 8.76 3.97
C LYS A 124 19.12 7.53 4.69
N GLY A 125 19.94 6.72 4.02
CA GLY A 125 20.50 5.51 4.61
C GLY A 125 19.41 4.59 5.13
N THR A 126 18.27 4.45 4.44
CA THR A 126 17.11 3.69 4.93
C THR A 126 17.43 2.23 5.23
N PHE A 127 18.45 1.66 4.58
CA PHE A 127 18.98 0.33 4.87
C PHE A 127 20.03 0.30 5.99
N GLN A 128 20.53 1.46 6.42
CA GLN A 128 21.41 1.64 7.56
C GLN A 128 20.62 1.93 8.85
N ASP A 129 19.36 2.38 8.76
CA ASP A 129 18.47 2.60 9.91
C ASP A 129 18.39 1.33 10.80
N PRO A 130 18.91 1.38 12.04
CA PRO A 130 18.96 0.23 12.94
C PRO A 130 17.57 -0.34 13.24
N SER A 131 16.55 0.51 13.36
CA SER A 131 15.19 0.09 13.71
C SER A 131 14.55 -0.73 12.59
N LEU A 132 14.70 -0.29 11.34
CA LEU A 132 14.22 -1.00 10.16
C LEU A 132 14.98 -2.30 9.91
N ARG A 133 16.28 -2.33 10.19
CA ARG A 133 17.10 -3.55 10.09
C ARG A 133 16.70 -4.57 11.16
N LEU A 134 16.58 -4.13 12.41
CA LEU A 134 16.15 -4.97 13.52
C LEU A 134 14.76 -5.54 13.25
N TYR A 135 13.82 -4.69 12.81
CA TYR A 135 12.49 -5.12 12.43
C TYR A 135 12.53 -6.21 11.35
N SER A 136 13.26 -5.99 10.25
CA SER A 136 13.38 -6.98 9.18
C SER A 136 14.04 -8.29 9.66
N ALA A 137 15.07 -8.21 10.52
CA ALA A 137 15.74 -9.38 11.06
C ALA A 137 14.78 -10.22 11.93
N VAL A 138 14.07 -9.57 12.87
CA VAL A 138 13.08 -10.23 13.72
C VAL A 138 11.96 -10.83 12.88
N LYS A 139 11.40 -10.06 11.95
CA LYS A 139 10.36 -10.53 11.01
C LYS A 139 10.82 -11.78 10.27
N TYR A 140 11.99 -11.76 9.64
CA TYR A 140 12.47 -12.89 8.85
C TYR A 140 12.90 -14.11 9.67
N ALA A 141 13.12 -13.95 10.98
CA ALA A 141 13.34 -15.07 11.90
C ALA A 141 12.02 -15.69 12.38
N VAL A 142 10.99 -14.87 12.64
CA VAL A 142 9.70 -15.31 13.20
C VAL A 142 8.78 -15.91 12.15
N GLU A 143 8.73 -15.33 10.94
CA GLU A 143 7.78 -15.74 9.91
C GLU A 143 7.90 -17.21 9.46
N PRO A 144 9.10 -17.79 9.28
CA PRO A 144 9.23 -19.21 8.95
C PRO A 144 8.62 -20.14 10.01
N VAL A 145 8.82 -19.80 11.28
CA VAL A 145 8.26 -20.55 12.42
C VAL A 145 6.74 -20.44 12.43
N LEU A 146 6.21 -19.24 12.25
CA LEU A 146 4.77 -19.02 12.14
C LEU A 146 4.16 -19.78 10.96
N ALA A 147 4.81 -19.76 9.79
CA ALA A 147 4.36 -20.49 8.61
C ALA A 147 4.37 -22.01 8.82
N PHE A 148 5.36 -22.54 9.54
CA PHE A 148 5.40 -23.96 9.91
C PHE A 148 4.18 -24.37 10.75
N PHE A 149 3.85 -23.60 11.80
CA PHE A 149 2.66 -23.87 12.60
C PHE A 149 1.35 -23.70 11.80
N MET A 150 1.27 -22.70 10.91
CA MET A 150 0.13 -22.54 10.01
C MET A 150 -0.04 -23.72 9.06
N LEU A 151 1.05 -24.30 8.55
CA LEU A 151 1.01 -25.49 7.70
C LEU A 151 0.43 -26.71 8.43
N ILE A 152 0.80 -26.91 9.70
CA ILE A 152 0.24 -27.97 10.53
C ILE A 152 -1.26 -27.73 10.76
N LEU A 153 -1.61 -26.52 11.20
CA LEU A 153 -3.00 -26.15 11.50
C LEU A 153 -3.91 -26.26 10.27
N LEU A 154 -3.41 -25.85 9.10
CA LEU A 154 -4.15 -25.87 7.84
C LEU A 154 -3.99 -27.17 7.06
N SER A 155 -3.30 -28.18 7.60
CA SER A 155 -3.10 -29.46 6.93
C SER A 155 -4.40 -30.16 6.48
N PRO A 156 -5.53 -30.11 7.23
CA PRO A 156 -6.80 -30.67 6.76
C PRO A 156 -7.34 -29.94 5.53
N VAL A 157 -7.19 -28.61 5.49
CA VAL A 157 -7.59 -27.77 4.34
C VAL A 157 -6.71 -28.07 3.14
N PHE A 158 -5.39 -28.22 3.34
CA PHE A 158 -4.46 -28.62 2.29
C PHE A 158 -4.84 -29.97 1.68
N LEU A 159 -5.19 -30.96 2.51
CA LEU A 159 -5.60 -32.28 2.05
C LEU A 159 -6.90 -32.21 1.23
N LEU A 160 -7.91 -31.48 1.73
CA LEU A 160 -9.19 -31.32 1.04
C LEU A 160 -9.01 -30.63 -0.32
N VAL A 161 -8.28 -29.52 -0.37
CA VAL A 161 -8.01 -28.79 -1.63
C VAL A 161 -7.18 -29.65 -2.59
N SER A 162 -6.19 -30.40 -2.08
CA SER A 162 -5.39 -31.32 -2.89
C SER A 162 -6.26 -32.39 -3.56
N LEU A 163 -7.21 -32.97 -2.82
CA LEU A 163 -8.15 -33.94 -3.35
C LEU A 163 -9.05 -33.32 -4.42
N LEU A 164 -9.62 -32.14 -4.17
CA LEU A 164 -10.46 -31.43 -5.13
C LEU A 164 -9.71 -31.11 -6.42
N VAL A 165 -8.46 -30.63 -6.33
CA VAL A 165 -7.62 -30.39 -7.52
C VAL A 165 -7.36 -31.68 -8.28
N LYS A 166 -7.06 -32.78 -7.58
CA LYS A 166 -6.76 -34.07 -8.20
C LYS A 166 -7.97 -34.69 -8.91
N LEU A 167 -9.18 -34.49 -8.37
CA LEU A 167 -10.43 -34.99 -8.95
C LEU A 167 -10.94 -34.15 -10.12
N THR A 168 -10.51 -32.88 -10.24
CA THR A 168 -11.07 -31.93 -11.23
C THR A 168 -10.07 -31.48 -12.30
N SER A 169 -8.78 -31.78 -12.14
CA SER A 169 -7.73 -31.47 -13.11
C SER A 169 -6.77 -32.64 -13.26
N GLU A 170 -6.44 -32.96 -14.51
CA GLU A 170 -5.32 -33.86 -14.80
C GLU A 170 -3.98 -33.21 -14.43
N GLY A 171 -3.01 -34.05 -14.03
CA GLY A 171 -1.65 -33.63 -13.69
C GLY A 171 -1.36 -33.50 -12.18
N PRO A 172 -0.29 -32.77 -11.81
CA PRO A 172 0.13 -32.62 -10.42
C PRO A 172 -0.68 -31.57 -9.67
N ILE A 173 -0.88 -31.80 -8.36
CA ILE A 173 -1.65 -30.94 -7.45
C ILE A 173 -1.04 -29.52 -7.37
N PHE A 174 0.29 -29.45 -7.31
CA PHE A 174 1.00 -28.19 -7.21
C PHE A 174 1.43 -27.68 -8.59
N TYR A 175 1.34 -26.37 -8.75
CA TYR A 175 1.96 -25.60 -9.82
C TYR A 175 3.16 -24.84 -9.25
N ARG A 176 4.25 -24.82 -10.02
CA ARG A 176 5.49 -24.12 -9.68
C ARG A 176 5.82 -23.10 -10.75
N GLN A 177 6.32 -21.94 -10.34
CA GLN A 177 6.72 -20.89 -11.27
C GLN A 177 7.91 -20.12 -10.75
N THR A 178 8.91 -19.92 -11.61
CA THR A 178 10.08 -19.10 -11.27
C THR A 178 9.69 -17.64 -11.11
N ARG A 179 10.14 -17.05 -10.01
CA ARG A 179 9.91 -15.67 -9.62
C ARG A 179 11.20 -15.04 -9.11
N VAL A 180 11.28 -13.72 -9.19
CA VAL A 180 12.42 -12.93 -8.69
C VAL A 180 12.20 -12.61 -7.21
N GLY A 181 13.14 -13.02 -6.36
CA GLY A 181 13.11 -12.86 -4.91
C GLY A 181 14.13 -11.86 -4.38
N LEU A 182 14.51 -12.02 -3.11
CA LEU A 182 15.43 -11.12 -2.41
C LEU A 182 16.77 -11.00 -3.16
N LYS A 183 17.25 -9.75 -3.34
CA LYS A 183 18.46 -9.41 -4.10
C LYS A 183 18.45 -10.00 -5.52
N SER A 184 17.28 -9.95 -6.15
CA SER A 184 17.01 -10.45 -7.49
C SER A 184 17.32 -11.94 -7.70
N ARG A 185 17.40 -12.73 -6.63
CA ARG A 185 17.66 -14.18 -6.74
C ARG A 185 16.38 -14.91 -7.17
N PRO A 186 16.42 -15.77 -8.20
CA PRO A 186 15.27 -16.55 -8.61
C PRO A 186 14.90 -17.59 -7.54
N PHE A 187 13.60 -17.85 -7.38
CA PHE A 187 13.06 -18.94 -6.57
C PHE A 187 11.76 -19.47 -7.19
N GLU A 188 11.32 -20.66 -6.80
CA GLU A 188 10.06 -21.23 -7.27
C GLU A 188 8.92 -20.95 -6.30
N ILE A 189 7.91 -20.20 -6.76
CA ILE A 189 6.67 -20.06 -5.98
C ILE A 189 5.82 -21.33 -6.13
N VAL A 190 5.22 -21.79 -5.04
CA VAL A 190 4.33 -22.97 -5.03
C VAL A 190 2.87 -22.52 -4.87
N LYS A 191 1.99 -23.04 -5.72
CA LYS A 191 0.54 -22.80 -5.66
C LYS A 191 -0.23 -24.09 -5.89
N PHE A 192 -1.50 -24.13 -5.52
CA PHE A 192 -2.37 -25.17 -6.05
C PHE A 192 -2.63 -24.91 -7.54
N ARG A 193 -2.72 -25.98 -8.32
CA ARG A 193 -3.08 -25.89 -9.72
C ARG A 193 -4.54 -25.44 -9.83
N SER A 194 -4.74 -24.23 -10.34
CA SER A 194 -6.06 -23.69 -10.65
C SER A 194 -6.36 -23.70 -12.16
N MET A 195 -5.34 -23.83 -13.00
CA MET A 195 -5.43 -23.80 -14.46
C MET A 195 -5.25 -25.19 -15.07
N ARG A 196 -5.87 -25.41 -16.25
CA ARG A 196 -5.67 -26.60 -17.09
C ARG A 196 -4.21 -26.71 -17.53
N THR A 197 -3.77 -27.92 -17.87
CA THR A 197 -2.38 -28.22 -18.26
C THR A 197 -1.92 -27.47 -19.51
N ASP A 198 -2.83 -27.06 -20.38
CA ASP A 198 -2.57 -26.35 -21.62
C ASP A 198 -2.76 -24.82 -21.55
N ALA A 199 -2.99 -24.29 -20.35
CA ALA A 199 -3.30 -22.87 -20.12
C ALA A 199 -2.24 -21.86 -20.63
N GLU A 200 -0.96 -22.24 -20.69
CA GLU A 200 0.12 -21.36 -21.15
C GLU A 200 0.72 -21.81 -22.50
N LYS A 201 -0.01 -22.57 -23.34
CA LYS A 201 0.49 -23.00 -24.67
C LYS A 201 0.98 -21.85 -25.56
N ASN A 202 0.40 -20.65 -25.40
CA ASN A 202 0.74 -19.45 -26.16
C ASN A 202 1.69 -18.49 -25.42
N GLY A 203 2.31 -18.95 -24.33
CA GLY A 203 3.31 -18.20 -23.58
C GLY A 203 2.80 -17.46 -22.33
N PRO A 204 3.68 -16.71 -21.66
CA PRO A 204 3.39 -15.94 -20.45
C PRO A 204 2.33 -14.86 -20.70
N VAL A 205 1.25 -14.86 -19.93
CA VAL A 205 0.26 -13.77 -19.95
C VAL A 205 0.19 -13.12 -18.56
N TRP A 206 -0.06 -11.81 -18.53
CA TRP A 206 -0.37 -11.08 -17.30
C TRP A 206 -1.62 -11.67 -16.63
N ALA A 207 -1.69 -11.58 -15.30
CA ALA A 207 -2.85 -12.08 -14.57
C ALA A 207 -4.09 -11.22 -14.92
N SER A 208 -5.10 -11.82 -15.53
CA SER A 208 -6.41 -11.19 -15.76
C SER A 208 -7.41 -11.62 -14.68
N ALA A 209 -8.24 -10.70 -14.22
CA ALA A 209 -9.33 -10.96 -13.28
C ALA A 209 -10.62 -11.45 -13.96
N ALA A 210 -10.53 -11.99 -15.18
CA ALA A 210 -11.69 -12.41 -15.95
C ALA A 210 -12.34 -13.62 -15.28
N ALA A 211 -13.63 -13.50 -14.96
CA ALA A 211 -14.45 -14.59 -14.43
C ALA A 211 -14.65 -15.73 -15.44
N ASP A 212 -14.34 -15.49 -16.72
CA ASP A 212 -14.50 -16.40 -17.85
C ASP A 212 -13.14 -16.76 -18.50
N ASP A 213 -12.11 -16.94 -17.68
CA ASP A 213 -10.82 -17.43 -18.16
C ASP A 213 -10.95 -18.94 -18.50
N SER A 214 -11.07 -19.25 -19.79
CA SER A 214 -11.21 -20.62 -20.33
C SER A 214 -10.08 -21.57 -19.93
N ARG A 215 -8.98 -21.02 -19.40
CA ARG A 215 -7.84 -21.77 -18.87
C ARG A 215 -8.08 -22.35 -17.49
N LEU A 216 -9.15 -21.97 -16.78
CA LEU A 216 -9.42 -22.46 -15.43
C LEU A 216 -9.93 -23.90 -15.43
N SER A 217 -9.52 -24.66 -14.40
CA SER A 217 -10.18 -25.93 -14.07
C SER A 217 -11.53 -25.66 -13.39
N PRO A 218 -12.45 -26.65 -13.33
CA PRO A 218 -13.76 -26.48 -12.68
C PRO A 218 -13.68 -25.97 -11.23
N VAL A 219 -12.70 -26.45 -10.45
CA VAL A 219 -12.45 -25.94 -9.09
C VAL A 219 -11.58 -24.68 -9.07
N GLY A 220 -10.85 -24.42 -10.17
CA GLY A 220 -9.87 -23.35 -10.27
C GLY A 220 -10.44 -21.95 -10.09
N ALA A 221 -11.67 -21.72 -10.57
CA ALA A 221 -12.38 -20.45 -10.35
C ALA A 221 -12.63 -20.21 -8.86
N LEU A 222 -13.09 -21.24 -8.13
CA LEU A 222 -13.29 -21.17 -6.68
C LEU A 222 -11.98 -20.91 -5.94
N LEU A 223 -10.92 -21.66 -6.28
CA LEU A 223 -9.61 -21.51 -5.63
C LEU A 223 -9.03 -20.10 -5.80
N ARG A 224 -9.17 -19.49 -6.99
CA ARG A 224 -8.73 -18.11 -7.22
C ARG A 224 -9.61 -17.07 -6.56
N ALA A 225 -10.93 -17.27 -6.58
CA ALA A 225 -11.86 -16.34 -5.94
C ALA A 225 -11.66 -16.27 -4.41
N THR A 226 -11.27 -17.40 -3.82
CA THR A 226 -10.98 -17.53 -2.38
C THR A 226 -9.51 -17.33 -2.03
N HIS A 227 -8.63 -17.19 -3.04
CA HIS A 227 -7.17 -17.21 -2.91
C HIS A 227 -6.61 -18.46 -2.23
N LEU A 228 -7.40 -19.54 -2.14
CA LEU A 228 -6.94 -20.83 -1.63
C LEU A 228 -5.81 -21.39 -2.51
N ASP A 229 -5.75 -21.02 -3.79
CA ASP A 229 -4.66 -21.40 -4.69
C ASP A 229 -3.28 -20.92 -4.21
N GLU A 230 -3.23 -19.85 -3.43
CA GLU A 230 -2.00 -19.27 -2.89
C GLU A 230 -1.56 -19.88 -1.55
N LEU A 231 -2.38 -20.73 -0.89
CA LEU A 231 -2.02 -21.36 0.39
C LEU A 231 -0.67 -22.10 0.38
N PRO A 232 -0.28 -22.84 -0.68
CA PRO A 232 1.02 -23.53 -0.70
C PRO A 232 2.23 -22.59 -0.64
N GLN A 233 2.06 -21.28 -0.84
CA GLN A 233 3.11 -20.29 -0.62
C GLN A 233 3.59 -20.24 0.84
N LEU A 234 2.82 -20.76 1.80
CA LEU A 234 3.28 -20.95 3.18
C LEU A 234 4.54 -21.83 3.24
N LEU A 235 4.72 -22.77 2.30
CA LEU A 235 5.96 -23.55 2.18
C LEU A 235 7.15 -22.65 1.81
N ASN A 236 6.95 -21.66 0.94
CA ASN A 236 7.98 -20.70 0.58
C ASN A 236 8.32 -19.76 1.75
N VAL A 237 7.33 -19.38 2.57
CA VAL A 237 7.57 -18.60 3.80
C VAL A 237 8.35 -19.43 4.83
N ALA A 238 7.97 -20.70 5.03
CA ALA A 238 8.67 -21.63 5.91
C ALA A 238 10.13 -21.88 5.48
N ARG A 239 10.41 -21.86 4.16
CA ARG A 239 11.78 -21.93 3.61
C ARG A 239 12.53 -20.59 3.63
N GLY A 240 11.85 -19.51 4.01
CA GLY A 240 12.43 -18.17 4.05
C GLY A 240 12.62 -17.51 2.68
N GLU A 241 12.02 -18.04 1.61
CA GLU A 241 12.04 -17.48 0.25
C GLU A 241 11.04 -16.32 0.11
N LEU A 242 9.88 -16.45 0.78
CA LEU A 242 8.85 -15.42 0.91
C LEU A 242 8.77 -14.88 2.33
N SER A 243 8.18 -13.68 2.43
CA SER A 243 7.63 -13.06 3.64
C SER A 243 6.11 -13.12 3.55
N PHE A 244 5.38 -12.99 4.67
CA PHE A 244 3.93 -12.80 4.58
C PHE A 244 3.60 -11.46 3.88
N ILE A 245 4.40 -10.44 4.17
CA ILE A 245 4.18 -9.06 3.73
C ILE A 245 5.43 -8.51 3.05
N GLY A 246 5.26 -8.06 1.81
CA GLY A 246 6.33 -7.50 0.99
C GLY A 246 5.90 -7.29 -0.46
N PRO A 247 6.79 -6.77 -1.32
CA PRO A 247 6.51 -6.60 -2.75
C PRO A 247 6.14 -7.94 -3.40
N ARG A 248 5.08 -7.97 -4.22
CA ARG A 248 4.69 -9.21 -4.91
C ARG A 248 5.79 -9.64 -5.90
N PRO A 249 6.27 -10.88 -5.85
CA PRO A 249 7.38 -11.30 -6.70
C PRO A 249 6.95 -11.42 -8.17
N GLU A 250 7.77 -10.91 -9.09
CA GLU A 250 7.48 -10.92 -10.53
C GLU A 250 8.20 -12.06 -11.26
N ARG A 251 7.69 -12.42 -12.45
CA ARG A 251 8.37 -13.40 -13.33
C ARG A 251 9.62 -12.73 -13.90
N PRO A 252 10.76 -13.44 -14.02
CA PRO A 252 11.99 -12.88 -14.60
C PRO A 252 11.76 -12.17 -15.93
N VAL A 253 10.99 -12.78 -16.85
CA VAL A 253 10.65 -12.21 -18.17
C VAL A 253 9.98 -10.83 -18.05
N PHE A 254 9.08 -10.63 -17.07
CA PHE A 254 8.44 -9.33 -16.85
C PHE A 254 9.38 -8.33 -16.18
N VAL A 255 10.26 -8.80 -15.28
CA VAL A 255 11.28 -7.94 -14.66
C VAL A 255 12.22 -7.40 -15.73
N GLU A 256 12.72 -8.24 -16.62
CA GLU A 256 13.62 -7.84 -17.72
C GLU A 256 12.96 -6.84 -18.69
N GLN A 257 11.65 -6.99 -18.96
CA GLN A 257 10.90 -6.05 -19.77
C GLN A 257 10.70 -4.71 -19.04
N LEU A 258 10.26 -4.75 -17.78
CA LEU A 258 9.96 -3.56 -16.99
C LEU A 258 11.23 -2.78 -16.63
N GLU A 259 12.37 -3.42 -16.45
CA GLU A 259 13.65 -2.75 -16.19
C GLU A 259 14.13 -1.89 -17.37
N LYS A 260 13.72 -2.22 -18.61
CA LYS A 260 14.03 -1.40 -19.79
C LYS A 260 13.23 -0.11 -19.84
N GLU A 261 12.03 -0.11 -19.24
CA GLU A 261 11.10 1.02 -19.31
C GLU A 261 11.04 1.83 -18.01
N ILE A 262 11.29 1.19 -16.88
CA ILE A 262 11.20 1.75 -15.54
C ILE A 262 12.59 1.65 -14.90
N PRO A 263 13.35 2.76 -14.85
CA PRO A 263 14.66 2.78 -14.22
C PRO A 263 14.59 2.22 -12.80
N MET A 264 15.57 1.37 -12.46
CA MET A 264 15.74 0.80 -11.13
C MET A 264 14.54 -0.01 -10.61
N PHE A 265 13.74 -0.59 -11.51
CA PHE A 265 12.60 -1.45 -11.15
C PHE A 265 12.99 -2.58 -10.18
N SER A 266 14.22 -3.10 -10.26
CA SER A 266 14.74 -4.12 -9.34
C SER A 266 14.91 -3.67 -7.89
N LEU A 267 14.87 -2.37 -7.56
CA LEU A 267 15.06 -1.94 -6.16
C LEU A 267 14.02 -2.53 -5.20
N ARG A 268 12.83 -2.87 -5.70
CA ARG A 268 11.81 -3.60 -4.94
C ARG A 268 12.28 -4.96 -4.39
N THR A 269 13.34 -5.54 -4.97
CA THR A 269 13.92 -6.83 -4.53
C THR A 269 14.88 -6.70 -3.36
N LEU A 270 15.12 -5.48 -2.83
CA LEU A 270 15.99 -5.25 -1.68
C LEU A 270 15.42 -5.78 -0.35
N VAL A 271 14.15 -6.15 -0.32
CA VAL A 271 13.49 -6.84 0.80
C VAL A 271 12.87 -8.15 0.30
N LYS A 272 12.58 -9.09 1.21
CA LYS A 272 11.92 -10.34 0.82
C LYS A 272 10.57 -10.04 0.18
N PRO A 273 10.24 -10.67 -0.96
CA PRO A 273 8.91 -10.58 -1.55
C PRO A 273 7.83 -11.11 -0.62
N GLY A 274 6.60 -10.63 -0.79
CA GLY A 274 5.45 -10.99 0.03
C GLY A 274 4.40 -11.86 -0.67
N ILE A 275 3.65 -12.64 0.11
CA ILE A 275 2.36 -13.21 -0.33
C ILE A 275 1.38 -12.06 -0.62
N THR A 276 1.27 -11.13 0.34
CA THR A 276 0.54 -9.87 0.21
C THR A 276 1.47 -8.67 0.38
N GLY A 277 1.01 -7.48 0.05
CA GLY A 277 1.83 -6.28 0.05
C GLY A 277 1.03 -5.02 -0.14
N TRP A 278 1.67 -3.88 0.12
CA TRP A 278 1.02 -2.57 0.06
C TRP A 278 0.42 -2.28 -1.32
N ALA A 279 1.17 -2.54 -2.39
CA ALA A 279 0.71 -2.33 -3.75
C ALA A 279 -0.53 -3.18 -4.10
N GLN A 280 -0.55 -4.47 -3.68
CA GLN A 280 -1.67 -5.38 -3.93
C GLN A 280 -2.98 -4.88 -3.28
N VAL A 281 -2.87 -4.34 -2.06
CA VAL A 281 -4.02 -3.80 -1.32
C VAL A 281 -4.52 -2.49 -1.91
N ARG A 282 -3.61 -1.63 -2.41
CA ARG A 282 -3.93 -0.27 -2.86
C ARG A 282 -4.40 -0.19 -4.30
N GLN A 283 -3.72 -0.89 -5.20
CA GLN A 283 -3.94 -0.76 -6.64
C GLN A 283 -4.72 -1.94 -7.23
N GLY A 284 -4.48 -3.15 -6.71
CA GLY A 284 -5.01 -4.39 -7.31
C GLY A 284 -4.08 -4.92 -8.41
N TYR A 285 -4.66 -5.43 -9.51
CA TYR A 285 -3.89 -5.94 -10.64
C TYR A 285 -3.31 -4.79 -11.48
N ALA A 286 -2.03 -4.90 -11.85
CA ALA A 286 -1.40 -4.06 -12.85
C ALA A 286 -1.45 -4.76 -14.20
N ASN A 287 -1.90 -4.07 -15.25
CA ASN A 287 -1.95 -4.61 -16.63
C ASN A 287 -1.30 -3.69 -17.66
N SER A 288 -0.63 -2.63 -17.21
CA SER A 288 0.09 -1.67 -18.04
C SER A 288 1.44 -1.30 -17.42
N THR A 289 2.27 -0.65 -18.22
CA THR A 289 3.60 -0.15 -17.81
C THR A 289 3.45 1.01 -16.82
N ALA A 290 2.48 1.89 -17.03
CA ALA A 290 2.08 2.93 -16.08
C ALA A 290 1.60 2.34 -14.74
N ASP A 291 0.80 1.28 -14.77
CA ASP A 291 0.38 0.58 -13.54
C ASP A 291 1.56 -0.07 -12.82
N SER A 292 2.53 -0.59 -13.57
CA SER A 292 3.74 -1.19 -13.01
C SER A 292 4.66 -0.15 -12.37
N ARG A 293 4.70 1.08 -12.93
CA ARG A 293 5.37 2.22 -12.31
C ARG A 293 4.69 2.60 -10.99
N ARG A 294 3.37 2.75 -10.98
CA ARG A 294 2.57 3.01 -9.77
C ARG A 294 2.78 1.93 -8.70
N LYS A 295 2.82 0.68 -9.13
CA LYS A 295 3.10 -0.47 -8.27
C LYS A 295 4.49 -0.38 -7.64
N LEU A 296 5.50 -0.02 -8.44
CA LEU A 296 6.86 0.20 -7.94
C LEU A 296 6.87 1.28 -6.86
N GLU A 297 6.17 2.40 -7.04
CA GLU A 297 6.11 3.46 -6.04
C GLU A 297 5.54 2.94 -4.69
N PHE A 298 4.47 2.13 -4.71
CA PHE A 298 3.94 1.49 -3.51
C PHE A 298 4.92 0.50 -2.87
N ASP A 299 5.67 -0.24 -3.68
CA ASP A 299 6.69 -1.16 -3.18
C ASP A 299 7.84 -0.37 -2.54
N LEU A 300 8.36 0.68 -3.18
CA LEU A 300 9.41 1.56 -2.65
C LEU A 300 8.97 2.23 -1.34
N PHE A 301 7.71 2.66 -1.25
CA PHE A 301 7.15 3.19 0.00
C PHE A 301 7.24 2.15 1.12
N TYR A 302 6.85 0.91 0.86
CA TYR A 302 6.95 -0.17 1.83
C TYR A 302 8.41 -0.42 2.24
N LEU A 303 9.34 -0.43 1.29
CA LEU A 303 10.78 -0.52 1.60
C LEU A 303 11.20 0.59 2.56
N MET A 304 10.71 1.81 2.37
CA MET A 304 11.08 2.97 3.18
C MET A 304 10.46 3.02 4.57
N LYS A 305 9.24 2.49 4.74
CA LYS A 305 8.40 2.71 5.93
C LYS A 305 7.91 1.43 6.60
N ARG A 306 8.44 0.28 6.21
CA ARG A 306 8.14 -1.02 6.82
C ARG A 306 8.23 -0.95 8.34
N SER A 307 7.17 -1.39 8.99
CA SER A 307 7.01 -1.37 10.44
C SER A 307 5.91 -2.37 10.83
N PRO A 308 5.87 -2.84 12.09
CA PRO A 308 4.80 -3.72 12.56
C PRO A 308 3.39 -3.15 12.30
N TRP A 309 3.24 -1.82 12.44
CA TRP A 309 1.97 -1.13 12.21
C TRP A 309 1.55 -1.11 10.75
N LEU A 310 2.49 -0.84 9.83
CA LEU A 310 2.21 -0.90 8.40
C LEU A 310 1.83 -2.33 7.97
N ASP A 311 2.53 -3.32 8.52
CA ASP A 311 2.23 -4.73 8.28
C ASP A 311 0.84 -5.12 8.77
N ALA A 312 0.47 -4.75 10.00
CA ALA A 312 -0.88 -4.95 10.53
C ALA A 312 -1.95 -4.28 9.66
N THR A 313 -1.67 -3.07 9.17
CA THR A 313 -2.55 -2.35 8.25
C THR A 313 -2.72 -3.07 6.92
N ILE A 314 -1.64 -3.66 6.38
CA ILE A 314 -1.70 -4.47 5.16
C ILE A 314 -2.57 -5.69 5.40
N VAL A 315 -2.33 -6.45 6.48
CA VAL A 315 -3.12 -7.66 6.81
C VAL A 315 -4.61 -7.34 6.92
N PHE A 316 -4.97 -6.33 7.71
CA PHE A 316 -6.37 -5.93 7.88
C PHE A 316 -7.05 -5.60 6.55
N ASN A 317 -6.36 -4.82 5.70
CA ASN A 317 -6.91 -4.46 4.40
C ASN A 317 -6.95 -5.64 3.43
N THR A 318 -5.99 -6.56 3.48
CA THR A 318 -6.01 -7.80 2.69
C THR A 318 -7.23 -8.64 3.05
N THR A 319 -7.50 -8.88 4.34
CA THR A 319 -8.71 -9.58 4.78
C THR A 319 -9.98 -8.87 4.31
N SER A 320 -10.03 -7.54 4.42
CA SER A 320 -11.17 -6.75 3.93
C SER A 320 -11.37 -6.90 2.41
N VAL A 321 -10.29 -6.89 1.62
CA VAL A 321 -10.34 -7.07 0.16
C VAL A 321 -10.83 -8.47 -0.19
N MET A 322 -10.30 -9.51 0.45
CA MET A 322 -10.69 -10.90 0.25
C MET A 322 -12.18 -11.12 0.54
N LEU A 323 -12.68 -10.62 1.69
CA LEU A 323 -14.11 -10.72 2.06
C LEU A 323 -15.04 -9.91 1.15
N SER A 324 -14.52 -8.89 0.46
CA SER A 324 -15.31 -8.02 -0.42
C SER A 324 -15.41 -8.48 -1.88
N GLY A 325 -14.78 -9.61 -2.23
CA GLY A 325 -14.74 -10.12 -3.61
C GLY A 325 -13.68 -9.45 -4.49
N GLY A 326 -12.54 -9.06 -3.89
CA GLY A 326 -11.41 -8.44 -4.58
C GLY A 326 -11.46 -6.91 -4.64
N THR A 327 -10.35 -6.29 -5.07
CA THR A 327 -10.17 -4.83 -5.09
C THR A 327 -11.21 -4.14 -5.97
N GLU A 328 -11.63 -4.79 -7.06
CA GLU A 328 -12.64 -4.28 -7.99
C GLU A 328 -14.06 -4.36 -7.40
N GLY A 329 -14.37 -5.45 -6.67
CA GLY A 329 -15.60 -5.57 -5.88
C GLY A 329 -15.71 -4.48 -4.81
N ARG A 330 -14.60 -4.17 -4.14
CA ARG A 330 -14.51 -3.05 -3.18
C ARG A 330 -14.75 -1.70 -3.85
N LYS A 331 -14.12 -1.43 -5.01
CA LYS A 331 -14.34 -0.19 -5.80
C LYS A 331 -15.79 -0.04 -6.24
N ARG A 332 -16.43 -1.11 -6.74
CA ARG A 332 -17.84 -1.13 -7.15
C ARG A 332 -18.79 -0.86 -5.97
N ARG A 333 -18.62 -1.55 -4.84
CA ARG A 333 -19.42 -1.30 -3.61
C ARG A 333 -19.26 0.13 -3.11
N ILE A 334 -18.04 0.64 -3.15
CA ILE A 334 -17.73 2.03 -2.80
C ILE A 334 -18.47 3.00 -3.74
N GLN A 335 -18.43 2.79 -5.06
CA GLN A 335 -19.14 3.62 -6.04
C GLN A 335 -20.66 3.55 -5.85
N GLN A 336 -21.21 2.37 -5.62
CA GLN A 336 -22.64 2.16 -5.32
C GLN A 336 -23.05 2.89 -4.03
N ALA A 337 -22.24 2.81 -2.97
CA ALA A 337 -22.47 3.53 -1.72
C ALA A 337 -22.41 5.07 -1.88
N VAL A 338 -21.52 5.57 -2.75
CA VAL A 338 -21.49 7.01 -3.10
C VAL A 338 -22.75 7.42 -3.83
N ARG A 339 -23.14 6.65 -4.85
CA ARG A 339 -24.32 6.94 -5.67
C ARG A 339 -25.58 6.93 -4.81
N ARG A 340 -25.71 5.96 -3.90
CA ARG A 340 -26.83 5.88 -2.95
C ARG A 340 -26.88 7.09 -2.02
N LYS A 341 -25.75 7.49 -1.41
CA LYS A 341 -25.68 8.70 -0.58
C LYS A 341 -25.93 10.00 -1.35
N GLY A 342 -25.51 10.06 -2.61
CA GLY A 342 -25.81 11.19 -3.50
C GLY A 342 -27.29 11.29 -3.83
N LEU A 343 -27.94 10.16 -4.12
CA LEU A 343 -29.38 10.08 -4.36
C LEU A 343 -30.20 10.39 -3.10
N GLU A 344 -29.74 9.95 -1.92
CA GLU A 344 -30.36 10.30 -0.63
C GLU A 344 -30.26 11.80 -0.35
N LYS A 345 -29.10 12.45 -0.62
CA LYS A 345 -28.93 13.91 -0.50
C LYS A 345 -29.75 14.72 -1.51
N MET A 346 -29.94 14.20 -2.73
CA MET A 346 -30.85 14.80 -3.72
C MET A 346 -32.30 14.70 -3.28
N ARG A 347 -32.71 13.55 -2.72
CA ARG A 347 -34.06 13.34 -2.19
C ARG A 347 -34.35 14.15 -0.92
N SER A 348 -33.34 14.47 -0.12
CA SER A 348 -33.48 15.30 1.08
C SER A 348 -33.40 16.80 0.83
N GLY A 349 -33.33 17.26 -0.43
CA GLY A 349 -33.33 18.68 -0.80
C GLY A 349 -32.04 19.45 -0.50
N GLU A 350 -30.98 18.79 -0.02
CA GLU A 350 -29.73 19.45 0.41
C GLU A 350 -28.89 20.04 -0.74
N ILE A 351 -29.25 19.79 -2.00
CA ILE A 351 -28.46 20.22 -3.19
C ILE A 351 -29.10 21.42 -3.90
N ALA A 352 -30.32 21.85 -3.52
CA ALA A 352 -31.03 22.94 -4.21
C ALA A 352 -30.68 24.37 -3.72
N SER A 353 -29.60 24.57 -2.97
CA SER A 353 -29.24 25.90 -2.42
C SER A 353 -27.75 26.27 -2.49
N ALA A 354 -27.04 25.78 -3.50
CA ALA A 354 -25.65 26.20 -3.79
C ALA A 354 -25.57 26.96 -5.11
#